data_AF-A0A356SF45-F1
#
_entry.id   AF-A0A356SF45-F1
#
_cell.length_a   1.000
_cell.length_b   1.000
_cell.length_c   1.000
_cell.angle_alpha   90.00
_cell.angle_beta   90.00
_cell.angle_gamma   90.00
#
_symmetry.space_group_name_H-M   'P 1'
#
loop_
_entity.id
_entity.type
_entity.pdbx_description
1 polymer ?
#
loop_
_entity_poly.entity_id
_entity_poly.type
_entity_poly.pdbx_seq_one_letter_code
_entity_poly.pdbx_strand_id
1 'polypeptide(L)' 'MRSCHRLLESDFSPTGDQPEAIRQITNSFSGGEKYVTLQGVTGSGKTFTVANTVKELQRPTLVLAHNKTLA' A
#
# COMPACT_ATOMS: atom_id res chain seq x y z
N MET A 1 -16.48 15.08 12.71
CA MET A 1 -15.35 14.26 12.22
C MET A 1 -15.49 14.12 10.71
N ARG A 2 -14.56 14.67 9.91
CA ARG A 2 -14.68 14.66 8.44
C ARG A 2 -14.38 13.26 7.92
N SER A 3 -15.37 12.66 7.24
CA SER A 3 -15.21 11.40 6.51
C SER A 3 -14.26 11.65 5.34
N CYS A 4 -13.01 11.19 5.45
CA CYS A 4 -12.07 11.23 4.33
C CYS A 4 -12.31 9.97 3.50
N HIS A 5 -13.05 10.10 2.40
CA HIS A 5 -13.18 9.02 1.41
C HIS A 5 -11.82 8.82 0.72
N ARG A 6 -11.13 7.72 1.04
CA ARG A 6 -9.86 7.36 0.39
C ARG A 6 -10.14 6.66 -0.93
N LEU A 7 -10.36 7.46 -1.96
CA LEU A 7 -10.40 7.00 -3.34
C LEU A 7 -8.96 6.92 -3.87
N LEU A 8 -8.64 5.83 -4.57
CA LEU A 8 -7.41 5.72 -5.36
C LEU A 8 -7.80 6.00 -6.82
N GLU A 9 -7.28 7.09 -7.37
CA GLU A 9 -7.45 7.45 -8.78
C GLU A 9 -6.19 7.10 -9.55
N SER A 10 -6.34 6.30 -10.61
CA SER A 10 -5.24 5.81 -11.44
C SER A 10 -5.80 5.23 -12.73
N ASP A 11 -5.14 5.52 -13.85
CA ASP A 11 -5.42 4.86 -15.15
C ASP A 11 -4.87 3.43 -15.19
N PHE A 12 -4.03 3.05 -14.22
CA PHE A 12 -3.43 1.74 -14.10
C PHE A 12 -4.19 0.87 -13.11
N SER A 13 -4.27 -0.42 -13.43
CA SER A 13 -4.70 -1.49 -12.51
C SER A 13 -3.47 -2.25 -11.99
N PRO A 14 -3.54 -2.87 -10.80
CA PRO A 14 -2.46 -3.73 -10.33
C PRO A 14 -2.16 -4.86 -11.32
N THR A 15 -0.90 -5.06 -11.66
CA THR A 15 -0.45 -6.08 -12.64
C THR A 15 0.72 -6.90 -12.10
N GLY A 16 1.05 -8.01 -12.78
CA GLY A 16 2.12 -8.92 -12.35
C GLY A 16 1.86 -9.46 -10.94
N ASP A 17 2.87 -9.37 -10.08
CA ASP A 17 2.79 -9.86 -8.68
C ASP A 17 2.10 -8.88 -7.72
N GLN A 18 1.73 -7.68 -8.19
CA GLN A 18 1.14 -6.65 -7.33
C GLN A 18 -0.19 -7.09 -6.68
N PRO A 19 -1.15 -7.72 -7.38
CA PRO A 19 -2.41 -8.16 -6.76
C PRO A 19 -2.20 -9.16 -5.62
N GLU A 20 -1.25 -10.09 -5.80
CA GLU A 20 -0.88 -11.07 -4.78
C GLU A 20 -0.26 -10.38 -3.56
N ALA A 21 0.72 -9.49 -3.79
CA ALA A 21 1.37 -8.76 -2.73
C ALA A 21 0.38 -7.90 -1.92
N ILE A 22 -0.56 -7.23 -2.59
CA ILE A 22 -1.62 -6.44 -1.93
C ILE A 22 -2.43 -7.36 -1.01
N ARG A 23 -2.94 -8.49 -1.53
CA ARG A 23 -3.75 -9.44 -0.76
C ARG A 23 -3.01 -10.01 0.44
N GLN A 24 -1.73 -10.37 0.28
CA GLN A 24 -0.93 -10.90 1.38
C GLN A 24 -0.78 -9.87 2.49
N ILE A 25 -0.43 -8.63 2.15
CA ILE A 25 -0.26 -7.56 3.14
C ILE A 25 -1.59 -7.30 3.85
N THR A 26 -2.70 -7.18 3.12
CA THR A 26 -4.00 -6.85 3.72
C THR A 26 -4.53 -7.97 4.61
N ASN A 27 -4.32 -9.23 4.23
CA ASN A 27 -4.63 -10.39 5.06
C ASN A 27 -3.77 -10.44 6.33
N SER A 28 -2.45 -10.21 6.23
CA SER A 28 -1.56 -10.18 7.40
C SER A 28 -2.01 -9.13 8.42
N PHE A 29 -2.28 -7.90 7.96
CA PHE A 29 -2.79 -6.84 8.85
C PHE A 29 -4.15 -7.18 9.47
N SER A 30 -5.05 -7.81 8.71
CA SER A 30 -6.36 -8.25 9.21
C SER A 30 -6.25 -9.40 10.21
N GLY A 31 -5.22 -10.25 10.07
CA GLY A 31 -4.87 -11.32 11.00
C GLY A 31 -4.16 -10.84 12.28
N GLY A 32 -3.92 -9.53 12.43
CA GLY A 32 -3.31 -8.95 13.62
C GLY A 32 -1.77 -8.89 13.59
N GLU A 33 -1.15 -9.20 12.45
CA GLU A 33 0.30 -9.04 12.30
C GLU A 33 0.69 -7.57 12.47
N LYS A 34 1.70 -7.34 13.31
CA LYS A 34 2.20 -5.99 13.61
C LYS A 34 3.18 -5.47 12.57
N TYR A 35 3.91 -6.38 11.92
CA TYR A 35 5.00 -6.04 11.01
C TYR A 35 4.90 -6.89 9.74
N VAL A 36 4.85 -6.21 8.59
CA VAL A 36 4.82 -6.85 7.27
C VAL A 36 5.87 -6.17 6.39
N THR A 37 6.64 -6.96 5.64
CA THR A 37 7.68 -6.45 4.75
C THR A 37 7.30 -6.73 3.29
N LEU A 38 7.19 -5.68 2.48
CA LEU A 38 7.04 -5.81 1.03
C LEU A 38 8.42 -5.94 0.37
N GLN A 39 8.81 -7.15 0.01
CA GLN A 39 10.03 -7.40 -0.75
C GLN A 39 9.75 -7.25 -2.25
N GLY A 40 10.20 -6.14 -2.85
CA GLY A 40 10.03 -5.90 -4.28
C GLY A 40 11.29 -5.32 -4.92
N VAL A 41 11.60 -5.77 -6.13
CA VAL A 41 12.71 -5.26 -6.93
C VAL A 41 12.52 -3.78 -7.31
N THR A 42 13.57 -3.10 -7.74
CA THR A 42 13.46 -1.73 -8.25
C THR A 42 12.61 -1.70 -9.52
N GLY A 43 11.71 -0.72 -9.64
CA GLY A 43 10.81 -0.59 -10.80
C GLY A 43 9.53 -1.42 -10.75
N SER A 44 9.32 -2.29 -9.74
CA SER A 44 8.12 -3.12 -9.64
C SER A 44 6.82 -2.39 -9.24
N GLY A 45 6.88 -1.08 -9.02
CA GLY A 45 5.71 -0.28 -8.62
C GLY A 45 5.35 -0.38 -7.14
N LYS A 46 6.32 -0.52 -6.22
CA LYS A 46 6.08 -0.62 -4.76
C LYS A 46 5.15 0.46 -4.21
N THR A 47 5.26 1.71 -4.67
CA THR A 47 4.37 2.80 -4.25
C THR A 47 2.92 2.51 -4.61
N PHE A 48 2.66 1.99 -5.81
CA PHE A 48 1.32 1.67 -6.28
C PHE A 48 0.73 0.47 -5.53
N THR A 49 1.55 -0.55 -5.23
CA THR A 49 1.19 -1.66 -4.35
C THR A 49 0.75 -1.14 -2.96
N VAL A 50 1.58 -0.30 -2.32
CA VAL A 50 1.28 0.26 -1.00
C VAL A 50 0.02 1.14 -1.01
N ALA A 51 -0.18 1.94 -2.07
CA ALA A 51 -1.37 2.78 -2.20
C ALA A 51 -2.67 1.94 -2.28
N ASN A 52 -2.65 0.83 -3.03
CA ASN A 52 -3.78 -0.10 -3.08
C ASN A 52 -4.01 -0.81 -1.73
N THR A 53 -2.94 -1.21 -1.03
CA THR A 53 -3.04 -1.75 0.33
C THR A 53 -3.69 -0.75 1.30
N VAL A 54 -3.30 0.53 1.26
CA VAL A 54 -3.90 1.58 2.11
C VAL A 54 -5.38 1.79 1.76
N LYS A 55 -5.73 1.72 0.46
CA LYS A 55 -7.12 1.75 -0.01
C LYS A 55 -7.91 0.55 0.54
N GLU A 56 -7.38 -0.66 0.54
CA GLU A 56 -8.09 -1.83 1.07
C GLU A 56 -8.26 -1.79 2.59
N LEU A 57 -7.21 -1.40 3.33
CA LEU A 57 -7.25 -1.38 4.80
C LEU A 57 -8.12 -0.25 5.37
N GLN A 58 -8.34 0.84 4.63
CA GLN A 58 -9.13 1.99 5.08
C GLN A 58 -8.67 2.62 6.41
N ARG A 59 -7.38 2.51 6.75
CA ARG A 59 -6.80 3.07 7.98
C ARG A 59 -6.05 4.37 7.71
N PRO A 60 -6.02 5.33 8.65
CA PRO A 60 -5.05 6.44 8.60
C PRO A 60 -3.62 5.87 8.54
N THR A 61 -2.83 6.35 7.59
CA THR A 61 -1.48 5.83 7.31
C THR A 61 -0.46 6.96 7.35
N LEU A 62 0.68 6.71 8.00
CA LEU A 62 1.85 7.58 7.98
C LEU A 62 2.92 6.91 7.10
N VAL A 63 3.40 7.63 6.09
CA VAL A 63 4.53 7.19 5.25
C VAL A 63 5.79 7.91 5.74
N LEU A 64 6.83 7.15 6.03
CA LEU A 64 8.12 7.68 6.47
C LEU A 64 9.16 7.46 5.36
N ALA A 65 9.77 8.55 4.91
CA ALA A 65 10.88 8.53 3.97
C ALA A 65 12.16 8.99 4.68
N HIS A 66 13.30 8.42 4.29
CA HIS A 66 14.58 8.72 4.91
C HIS A 66 15.21 10.05 4.45
N ASN A 67 14.60 10.73 3.48
CA ASN A 67 15.07 12.00 2.95
C ASN A 67 13.93 12.86 2.39
N LYS A 68 14.22 14.14 2.15
CA LYS A 68 13.24 15.15 1.70
C LYS A 68 12.87 15.05 0.21
N THR A 69 13.71 14.43 -0.61
CA THR A 69 13.47 14.32 -2.06
C THR A 69 12.46 13.23 -2.39
N LEU A 70 12.40 12.18 -1.57
CA LEU A 70 11.44 11.08 -1.71
C LEU A 70 10.14 11.30 -0.91
N ALA A 71 10.10 12.35 -0.08
CA ALA A 71 8.97 12.70 0.77
C ALA A 71 7.95 13.57 0.03
#